data_AF-A0A0N0KHW2-F1
#
_entry.id   AF-A0A0N0KHW2-F1
#
_cell.length_a   1.000
_cell.length_b   1.000
_cell.length_c   1.000
_cell.angle_alpha   90.00
_cell.angle_beta   90.00
_cell.angle_gamma   90.00
#
_symmetry.space_group_name_H-M   'P 1'
#
loop_
_entity.id
_entity.type
_entity.pdbx_description
1 polymer ?
#
loop_
_entity_poly.entity_id
_entity_poly.type
_entity_poly.pdbx_seq_one_letter_code
_entity_poly.pdbx_strand_id
1 'polypeptide(L)'
;MRLNNARVIADIEYVIEPPSQAADFATWSAFGVSCQRDRHRYGGQDYSFQFDVMQLHHDAARRRWRLVVITELWRFRDVKAEPRTSKSLRLISGKSGDVLAWMRESRELKLRRG
;
A
#
# COMPACT_ATOMS: atom_id res chain seq x y z
N MET A 1 13.72 -15.13 3.90
CA MET A 1 13.27 -14.12 4.88
C MET A 1 11.85 -13.71 4.53
N ARG A 2 10.84 -14.07 5.33
CA ARG A 2 9.44 -13.67 5.11
C ARG A 2 9.26 -12.23 5.59
N LEU A 3 8.79 -11.33 4.73
CA LEU A 3 8.37 -9.99 5.14
C LEU A 3 7.22 -10.16 6.15
N ASN A 4 7.33 -9.58 7.34
CA ASN A 4 6.15 -9.42 8.18
C ASN A 4 5.29 -8.34 7.52
N ASN A 5 4.34 -8.79 6.69
CA ASN A 5 3.60 -7.93 5.77
C ASN A 5 2.92 -6.76 6.48
N ALA A 6 2.37 -6.94 7.69
CA ALA A 6 1.63 -5.89 8.38
C ALA A 6 2.52 -4.67 8.73
N ARG A 7 3.68 -4.91 9.36
CA ARG A 7 4.61 -3.83 9.72
C ARG A 7 5.21 -3.16 8.49
N VAL A 8 5.60 -3.97 7.49
CA VAL A 8 6.19 -3.46 6.25
C VAL A 8 5.18 -2.59 5.50
N ILE A 9 3.92 -3.00 5.43
CA ILE A 9 2.83 -2.21 4.84
C ILE A 9 2.67 -0.89 5.59
N ALA A 10 2.61 -0.91 6.92
CA ALA A 10 2.45 0.30 7.71
C ALA A 10 3.63 1.29 7.52
N ASP A 11 4.87 0.78 7.47
CA ASP A 11 6.05 1.60 7.21
C ASP A 11 6.04 2.17 5.77
N ILE A 12 5.62 1.40 4.78
CA ILE A 12 5.44 1.87 3.39
C ILE A 12 4.39 2.98 3.34
N GLU A 13 3.21 2.76 3.91
CA GLU A 13 2.12 3.74 3.95
C GLU A 13 2.53 5.02 4.68
N TYR A 14 3.30 4.88 5.78
CA TYR A 14 3.88 6.03 6.46
C TYR A 14 4.83 6.79 5.53
N VAL A 15 5.76 6.12 4.86
CA VAL A 15 6.75 6.80 4.00
C VAL A 15 6.10 7.48 2.80
N ILE A 16 5.19 6.81 2.10
CA ILE A 16 4.65 7.32 0.83
C ILE A 16 3.48 8.28 0.99
N GLU A 17 2.88 8.35 2.18
CA GLU A 17 1.71 9.17 2.51
C GLU A 17 0.62 9.14 1.43
N PRO A 18 -0.10 8.01 1.29
CA PRO A 18 -1.14 7.90 0.28
C PRO A 18 -2.13 9.06 0.39
N PRO A 19 -2.55 9.66 -0.75
CA PRO A 19 -3.50 10.75 -0.74
C PRO A 19 -4.83 10.30 -0.12
N SER A 20 -5.63 11.27 0.32
CA SER A 20 -6.92 11.00 0.96
C SER A 20 -7.78 10.07 0.12
N GLN A 21 -8.65 9.33 0.81
CA GLN A 21 -9.50 8.30 0.22
C GLN A 21 -10.68 8.85 -0.61
N ALA A 22 -10.62 10.10 -1.06
CA ALA A 22 -11.70 10.75 -1.79
C ALA A 22 -11.81 10.27 -3.24
N ALA A 23 -10.69 10.06 -3.92
CA ALA A 23 -10.65 9.62 -5.31
C ALA A 23 -10.43 8.10 -5.44
N ASP A 24 -11.16 7.48 -6.37
CA ASP A 24 -10.99 6.06 -6.69
C ASP A 24 -9.68 5.77 -7.43
N PHE A 25 -9.17 6.76 -8.16
CA PHE A 25 -7.86 6.72 -8.80
C PHE A 25 -6.97 7.85 -8.29
N ALA A 26 -5.70 7.56 -8.01
CA ALA A 26 -4.72 8.58 -7.68
C ALA A 26 -3.32 8.15 -8.11
N THR A 27 -2.52 9.10 -8.59
CA THR A 27 -1.08 8.93 -8.87
C THR A 27 -0.29 10.00 -8.13
N TRP A 28 0.82 9.62 -7.52
CA TRP A 28 1.71 10.54 -6.84
C TRP A 28 3.15 10.02 -6.86
N SER A 29 4.07 10.78 -6.29
CA SER A 29 5.45 10.34 -6.11
C SER A 29 5.93 10.67 -4.71
N ALA A 30 6.67 9.75 -4.10
CA ALA A 30 7.20 9.91 -2.76
C ALA A 30 8.57 9.23 -2.66
N PHE A 31 9.58 9.96 -2.17
CA PHE A 31 10.93 9.43 -1.94
C PHE A 31 11.51 8.63 -3.13
N GLY A 32 11.35 9.15 -4.36
CA GLY A 32 11.85 8.51 -5.58
C GLY A 32 11.01 7.33 -6.09
N VAL A 33 9.86 7.05 -5.46
CA VAL A 33 8.91 6.01 -5.88
C VAL A 33 7.71 6.64 -6.55
N SER A 34 7.39 6.17 -7.74
CA SER A 34 6.10 6.43 -8.39
C SER A 34 5.03 5.54 -7.76
N CYS A 35 3.95 6.16 -7.32
CA CYS A 35 2.84 5.51 -6.64
C CYS A 35 1.55 5.69 -7.45
N GLN A 36 0.76 4.63 -7.53
CA GLN A 36 -0.58 4.65 -8.09
C GLN A 36 -1.52 3.90 -7.16
N ARG A 37 -2.76 4.36 -7.02
CA ARG A 37 -3.84 3.66 -6.34
C ARG A 37 -5.03 3.53 -7.26
N ASP A 38 -5.49 2.30 -7.41
CA ASP A 38 -6.75 1.94 -8.06
C ASP A 38 -7.71 1.39 -7.01
N ARG A 39 -8.90 1.97 -6.89
CA ARG A 39 -9.93 1.56 -5.94
C ARG A 39 -11.14 1.03 -6.68
N HIS A 40 -11.63 -0.10 -6.19
CA HIS A 40 -12.86 -0.71 -6.64
C HIS A 40 -13.83 -0.82 -5.48
N ARG A 41 -15.10 -0.56 -5.74
CA ARG A 41 -16.17 -0.61 -4.74
C ARG A 41 -17.33 -1.40 -5.29
N TYR A 42 -17.99 -2.13 -4.40
CA TYR A 42 -19.24 -2.81 -4.67
C TYR A 42 -20.19 -2.59 -3.50
N GLY A 43 -21.44 -2.23 -3.80
CA GLY A 43 -22.51 -2.07 -2.82
C GLY A 43 -23.68 -2.97 -3.18
N GLY A 44 -23.83 -4.08 -2.46
CA GLY A 44 -24.94 -5.03 -2.61
C GLY A 44 -25.92 -4.94 -1.44
N GLN A 45 -26.96 -5.78 -1.50
CA GLN A 45 -27.99 -5.82 -0.45
C GLN A 45 -27.52 -6.47 0.85
N ASP A 46 -26.64 -7.48 0.78
CA ASP A 46 -26.20 -8.25 1.95
C ASP A 46 -24.77 -7.92 2.37
N TYR A 47 -23.96 -7.42 1.45
CA TYR A 47 -22.58 -7.04 1.68
C TYR A 47 -22.13 -5.91 0.77
N SER A 48 -21.08 -5.22 1.20
CA SER A 48 -20.30 -4.31 0.37
C SER A 48 -18.81 -4.63 0.53
N PHE A 49 -18.02 -4.31 -0.49
CA PHE A 49 -16.57 -4.37 -0.37
C PHE A 49 -15.91 -3.16 -1.02
N GLN A 50 -14.74 -2.81 -0.48
CA GLN A 50 -13.78 -1.93 -1.10
C GLN A 50 -12.46 -2.68 -1.27
N PHE A 51 -11.87 -2.54 -2.45
CA PHE A 51 -10.60 -3.13 -2.83
C PHE A 51 -9.67 -2.04 -3.33
N ASP A 52 -8.58 -1.79 -2.61
CA ASP A 52 -7.56 -0.80 -2.99
C ASP A 52 -6.29 -1.52 -3.42
N VAL A 53 -5.86 -1.30 -4.67
CA VAL A 53 -4.59 -1.76 -5.20
C VAL A 53 -3.64 -0.58 -5.28
N MET A 54 -2.63 -0.57 -4.43
CA MET A 54 -1.60 0.45 -4.44
C MET A 54 -0.32 -0.10 -5.06
N GLN A 55 0.05 0.42 -6.22
CA GLN A 55 1.22 0.03 -6.99
C GLN A 55 2.36 1.00 -6.70
N LEU A 56 3.54 0.45 -6.41
CA LEU A 56 4.76 1.21 -6.16
C LEU A 56 5.84 0.77 -7.14
N HIS A 57 6.46 1.73 -7.81
CA HIS A 57 7.57 1.52 -8.74
C HIS A 57 8.74 2.41 -8.38
N HIS A 58 9.88 1.79 -8.08
CA HIS A 58 11.16 2.46 -7.88
C HIS A 58 12.08 2.10 -9.04
N ASP A 59 12.51 3.09 -9.82
CA ASP A 59 13.29 2.90 -11.04
C ASP A 59 14.72 3.46 -10.93
N ALA A 60 15.31 3.43 -9.73
CA ALA A 60 16.71 3.77 -9.56
C ALA A 60 17.61 2.65 -10.12
N ALA A 61 18.59 3.02 -10.95
CA ALA A 61 19.40 2.11 -11.77
C ALA A 61 19.99 0.87 -11.04
N ARG A 62 20.26 0.96 -9.73
CA ARG A 62 20.85 -0.14 -8.94
C ARG A 62 19.87 -0.87 -8.01
N ARG A 63 18.64 -0.38 -7.86
CA ARG A 63 17.64 -0.88 -6.89
C ARG A 63 16.23 -0.83 -7.50
N ARG A 64 16.07 -1.36 -8.72
CA ARG A 64 14.78 -1.37 -9.40
C ARG A 64 13.85 -2.42 -8.79
N TRP A 65 12.65 -1.99 -8.39
CA TRP A 65 11.64 -2.90 -7.85
C TRP A 65 10.22 -2.40 -8.14
N ARG A 66 9.29 -3.36 -8.19
CA ARG A 66 7.84 -3.11 -8.28
C ARG A 66 7.12 -3.91 -7.24
N LEU A 67 6.20 -3.27 -6.53
CA LEU A 67 5.49 -3.86 -5.40
C LEU A 67 4.04 -3.40 -5.41
N VAL A 68 3.16 -4.24 -4.89
CA VAL A 68 1.74 -3.94 -4.70
C VAL A 68 1.35 -4.14 -3.25
N VAL A 69 0.60 -3.20 -2.71
CA VAL A 69 -0.18 -3.36 -1.48
C VAL A 69 -1.63 -3.51 -1.87
N ILE A 70 -2.28 -4.57 -1.42
CA ILE A 70 -3.70 -4.82 -1.65
C ILE A 70 -4.40 -4.68 -0.30
N THR A 71 -5.39 -3.79 -0.23
CA THR A 71 -6.25 -3.64 0.95
C THR A 71 -7.67 -4.03 0.58
N GLU A 72 -8.24 -4.94 1.36
CA GLU A 72 -9.64 -5.35 1.23
C GLU A 72 -10.40 -4.95 2.48
N LEU A 73 -11.60 -4.42 2.30
CA LEU A 73 -12.52 -4.07 3.36
C LEU A 73 -13.90 -4.61 3.01
N TRP A 74 -14.35 -5.60 3.76
CA TRP A 74 -15.66 -6.21 3.64
C TRP A 74 -16.58 -5.71 4.75
N ARG A 75 -17.81 -5.36 4.39
CA ARG A 75 -18.88 -5.05 5.34
C ARG A 75 -20.08 -5.94 5.03
N PHE A 76 -20.66 -6.51 6.06
CA PHE A 76 -21.86 -7.34 5.95
C PHE A 76 -23.03 -6.61 6.63
N ARG A 77 -24.24 -6.83 6.16
CA ARG A 77 -25.44 -6.16 6.68
C ARG A 77 -25.91 -6.70 8.01
N ASP A 78 -25.46 -7.90 8.41
CA ASP A 78 -25.69 -8.39 9.76
C ASP A 78 -25.11 -7.40 10.78
N VAL A 79 -25.98 -6.87 11.63
CA VAL A 79 -25.71 -5.79 12.60
C VAL A 79 -24.59 -6.17 13.58
N LYS A 80 -24.29 -7.47 13.73
CA LYS A 80 -23.22 -7.97 14.60
C LYS A 80 -21.91 -8.29 13.89
N ALA A 81 -21.88 -8.23 12.55
CA ALA A 81 -20.68 -8.56 11.79
C ALA A 81 -19.71 -7.38 11.77
N GLU A 82 -18.56 -7.52 12.43
CA GLU A 82 -17.49 -6.54 12.33
C GLU A 82 -16.95 -6.44 10.90
N PRO A 83 -16.60 -5.23 10.42
CA PRO A 83 -15.94 -5.06 9.14
C PRO A 83 -14.64 -5.88 9.08
N ARG A 84 -14.50 -6.72 8.05
CA ARG A 84 -13.27 -7.52 7.88
C ARG A 84 -12.31 -6.74 7.00
N THR A 85 -11.15 -6.41 7.56
CA THR A 85 -10.06 -5.75 6.83
C THR A 85 -8.89 -6.71 6.68
N SER A 86 -8.34 -6.79 5.47
CA SER A 86 -7.08 -7.48 5.23
C SER A 86 -6.16 -6.62 4.38
N LYS A 87 -4.86 -6.68 4.68
CA LYS A 87 -3.83 -6.08 3.83
C LYS A 87 -2.82 -7.15 3.44
N SER A 88 -2.43 -7.15 2.18
CA SER A 88 -1.38 -8.02 1.67
C SER A 88 -0.35 -7.22 0.87
N LEU A 89 0.86 -7.76 0.81
CA LEU A 89 2.00 -7.16 0.15
C LEU A 89 2.55 -8.18 -0.84
N ARG A 90 2.79 -7.74 -2.07
CA ARG A 90 3.41 -8.60 -3.08
C ARG A 90 4.51 -7.84 -3.80
N LEU A 91 5.72 -8.39 -3.74
CA LEU A 91 6.82 -7.96 -4.60
C LEU A 91 6.61 -8.57 -6.00
N ILE A 92 6.40 -7.73 -7.00
CA ILE A 92 6.19 -8.15 -8.40
C ILE A 92 7.53 -8.39 -9.09
N SER A 93 8.51 -7.53 -8.85
CA SER A 93 9.86 -7.66 -9.39
C SER A 93 10.88 -6.93 -8.53
N GLY A 94 12.14 -7.35 -8.59
CA GLY A 94 13.25 -6.79 -7.80
C GLY A 94 13.58 -7.64 -6.58
N LYS A 95 14.41 -7.11 -5.67
CA LYS A 95 14.85 -7.82 -4.45
C LYS A 95 14.17 -7.22 -3.23
N SER A 96 13.71 -8.07 -2.32
CA SER A 96 13.12 -7.61 -1.04
C SER A 96 14.10 -6.76 -0.22
N GLY A 97 15.40 -7.06 -0.30
CA GLY A 97 16.45 -6.26 0.36
C GLY A 97 16.51 -4.81 -0.14
N ASP A 98 16.25 -4.58 -1.43
CA ASP A 98 16.25 -3.24 -2.02
C ASP A 98 15.04 -2.42 -1.54
N VAL A 99 13.88 -3.06 -1.41
CA VAL A 99 12.67 -2.44 -0.82
C VAL A 99 12.92 -2.06 0.63
N LEU A 100 13.48 -2.97 1.44
CA LEU A 100 13.76 -2.72 2.85
C LEU A 100 14.83 -1.62 3.04
N ALA A 101 15.86 -1.60 2.20
CA ALA A 101 16.87 -0.55 2.21
C ALA A 101 16.25 0.83 1.88
N TRP A 102 15.47 0.90 0.81
CA TRP A 102 14.73 2.12 0.44
C TRP A 102 13.81 2.60 1.57
N MET A 103 13.05 1.69 2.20
CA MET A 103 12.14 2.03 3.30
C MET A 103 12.90 2.64 4.48
N ARG A 104 14.03 2.03 4.89
CA ARG A 104 14.85 2.55 5.99
C ARG A 104 15.37 3.95 5.69
N GLU A 105 15.99 4.12 4.52
CA GLU A 105 16.54 5.41 4.06
C GLU A 105 15.44 6.48 3.99
N SER A 106 14.29 6.14 3.41
CA SER A 106 13.17 7.08 3.24
C SER A 106 12.51 7.44 4.57
N ARG A 107 12.38 6.49 5.51
CA ARG A 107 11.85 6.75 6.85
C ARG A 107 12.77 7.67 7.65
N GLU A 108 14.08 7.45 7.59
CA GLU A 108 15.08 8.33 8.22
C GLU A 108 15.02 9.74 7.61
N LEU A 109 14.91 9.85 6.28
CA LEU A 109 14.75 11.15 5.60
C LEU A 109 13.44 11.85 5.99
N LYS A 110 12.34 11.13 6.09
CA LYS A 110 11.04 11.69 6.47
C LYS A 110 11.06 12.24 7.89
N LEU A 111 11.64 11.49 8.84
CA LEU A 111 11.79 11.92 10.23
C LEU A 111 12.68 13.15 10.41
N ARG A 112 13.62 13.41 9.49
CA ARG A 112 14.45 14.62 9.51
C ARG A 112 13.76 15.85 8.93
N ARG A 113 12.67 15.66 8.16
CA ARG A 113 11.93 16.74 7.49
C ARG A 113 10.71 17.20 8.26
N GLY A 114 10.18 16.37 9.16
CA GLY A 114 9.10 16.72 10.10
C GLY A 114 9.65 17.32 11.37
#